data_AF-A0A5K1GBU7-F1
#
_entry.id   AF-A0A5K1GBU7-F1
#
_cell.length_a   1.000
_cell.length_b   1.000
_cell.length_c   1.000
_cell.angle_alpha   90.00
_cell.angle_beta   90.00
_cell.angle_gamma   90.00
#
_symmetry.space_group_name_H-M   'P 1'
#
loop_
_entity.id
_entity.type
_entity.pdbx_description
1 polymer ?
#
loop_
_entity_poly.entity_id
_entity_poly.type
_entity_poly.pdbx_seq_one_letter_code
_entity_poly.pdbx_strand_id
1 'polypeptide(L)' 'SMEKGKFLMAARRYRHGAHSEYIISLDSEDLSQGSSAYVGKL' A
#
# COMPACT_ATOMS: atom_id res chain seq x y z
N SER A 1 0.45 24.12 16.06
CA SER A 1 -0.43 22.94 16.07
C SER A 1 0.35 21.79 15.47
N MET A 2 0.14 20.56 15.95
CA MET A 2 0.87 19.39 15.47
C MET A 2 0.42 19.09 14.04
N GLU A 3 1.11 19.62 13.03
CA GLU A 3 0.97 19.17 11.65
C GLU A 3 1.51 17.74 11.59
N LYS A 4 0.67 16.76 11.93
CA LYS A 4 0.92 15.38 11.57
C LYS A 4 0.99 15.37 10.04
N GLY A 5 2.15 14.98 9.50
CA GLY A 5 2.35 14.89 8.06
C GLY A 5 1.19 14.13 7.39
N LYS A 6 0.82 14.56 6.19
CA LYS A 6 -0.26 13.92 5.44
C LYS A 6 0.18 12.52 5.04
N PHE A 7 -0.65 11.53 5.32
CA PHE A 7 -0.48 10.20 4.76
C PHE A 7 -0.64 10.30 3.24
N LEU A 8 0.33 9.73 2.50
CA LEU A 8 0.31 9.71 1.04
C LEU A 8 -0.12 8.33 0.54
N MET A 9 0.54 7.27 1.02
CA MET A 9 0.30 5.89 0.60
C MET A 9 0.73 4.89 1.68
N ALA A 10 0.14 3.71 1.65
CA ALA A 10 0.55 2.53 2.40
C ALA A 10 1.13 1.48 1.46
N ALA A 11 2.04 0.67 1.99
CA ALA A 11 2.57 -0.49 1.28
C ALA A 11 2.53 -1.71 2.19
N ARG A 12 2.09 -2.84 1.65
CA ARG A 12 2.15 -4.15 2.32
C ARG A 12 3.04 -5.10 1.54
N ARG A 13 4.12 -5.54 2.20
CA ARG A 13 4.95 -6.64 1.71
C ARG A 13 4.14 -7.93 1.76
N TYR A 14 4.17 -8.70 0.69
CA TYR A 14 3.75 -10.10 0.66
C TYR A 14 4.82 -10.95 -0.03
N ARG A 15 4.82 -12.26 0.27
CA ARG A 15 5.74 -13.21 -0.36
C ARG A 15 5.02 -13.92 -1.50
N HIS A 16 5.64 -13.95 -2.67
CA HIS A 16 5.20 -14.73 -3.81
C HIS A 16 6.34 -15.67 -4.23
N GLY A 17 6.25 -16.92 -3.77
CA GLY A 17 7.36 -17.87 -3.91
C GLY A 17 8.64 -17.36 -3.24
N ALA A 18 9.72 -17.29 -4.01
CA ALA A 18 11.02 -16.78 -3.55
C ALA A 18 11.11 -15.23 -3.54
N HIS A 19 10.16 -14.53 -4.15
CA HIS A 19 10.18 -13.09 -4.31
C HIS A 19 9.36 -12.39 -3.21
N SER A 20 9.78 -11.17 -2.86
CA SER A 20 8.96 -10.26 -2.07
C SER A 20 8.36 -9.24 -3.01
N GLU A 21 7.05 -9.13 -2.97
CA GLU A 21 6.29 -8.11 -3.70
C GLU A 21 5.65 -7.16 -2.68
N TYR A 22 5.32 -5.95 -3.11
CA TYR A 22 4.59 -4.97 -2.31
C TYR A 22 3.30 -4.59 -3.02
N ILE A 23 2.19 -4.53 -2.30
CA ILE A 23 0.97 -3.86 -2.77
C ILE A 23 1.02 -2.42 -2.27
N ILE A 24 0.87 -1.45 -3.17
CA ILE A 24 0.86 -0.02 -2.88
C ILE A 24 -0.58 0.49 -2.98
N SER A 25 -1.05 1.21 -1.97
CA SER A 25 -2.42 1.75 -1.89
C SER A 25 -2.46 3.18 -1.36
N LEU A 26 -3.46 3.95 -1.79
CA LEU A 26 -3.79 5.28 -1.27
C LEU A 26 -4.58 5.24 0.04
N ASP A 27 -5.05 4.06 0.44
CA ASP A 27 -5.76 3.82 1.69
C ASP A 27 -4.98 2.77 2.52
N SER A 28 -4.69 3.07 3.79
CA SER A 28 -3.96 2.16 4.66
C SER A 28 -4.77 0.94 5.07
N GLU A 29 -6.10 1.05 5.06
CA GLU A 29 -7.01 -0.02 5.47
C GLU A 29 -7.43 -0.92 4.30
N ASP A 30 -7.16 -0.51 3.05
CA ASP A 30 -7.52 -1.26 1.84
C ASP A 30 -6.31 -1.56 0.94
N LEU A 31 -5.68 -2.71 1.21
CA LEU A 31 -4.46 -3.18 0.53
C LEU A 31 -4.73 -4.32 -0.46
N SER A 32 -5.85 -4.26 -1.19
CA SER A 32 -6.25 -5.25 -2.19
C SER A 32 -6.03 -4.76 -3.62
N GLN A 33 -5.67 -5.64 -4.56
CA GLN A 33 -5.47 -5.27 -5.98
C GLN A 33 -6.77 -4.88 -6.70
N GLY A 34 -7.92 -5.33 -6.20
CA GLY A 34 -9.22 -4.99 -6.77
C GLY A 34 -9.80 -3.68 -6.23
N SER A 35 -9.12 -3.05 -5.26
CA SER A 35 -9.56 -1.80 -4.66
C SER A 35 -9.46 -0.64 -5.65
N SER A 36 -10.35 0.35 -5.52
CA SER A 36 -10.19 1.64 -6.18
C SER A 36 -9.02 2.47 -5.64
N ALA A 37 -8.51 2.15 -4.44
CA ALA A 37 -7.33 2.77 -3.85
C ALA A 37 -6.01 2.11 -4.30
N TYR A 38 -6.07 1.00 -5.06
CA TYR A 38 -4.90 0.29 -5.55
C TYR A 38 -4.11 1.14 -6.55
N VAL A 39 -2.80 1.30 -6.26
CA VAL A 39 -1.89 2.05 -7.13
C VAL A 39 -1.08 1.11 -8.02
N GLY A 40 -0.57 0.01 -7.44
CA GLY A 40 0.32 -0.89 -8.17
C GLY A 40 1.08 -1.88 -7.28
N LYS A 41 2.02 -2.58 -7.91
CA LYS A 41 2.98 -3.48 -7.26
C LYS A 41 4.41 -3.09 -7.53
N LEU A 42 5.28 -3.41 -6.56
CA LEU A 42 6.73 -3.37 -6.68
C LEU A 42 7.32 -4.74 -6.32
#